data_AF-A0ABD3FLE5-F1
#
_entry.id   AF-A0ABD3FLE5-F1
#
_cell.length_a   1.000
_cell.length_b   1.000
_cell.length_c   1.000
_cell.angle_alpha   90.00
_cell.angle_beta   90.00
_cell.angle_gamma   90.00
#
_symmetry.space_group_name_H-M   'P 1'
#
loop_
_entity.id
_entity.type
_entity.pdbx_description
1 polymer ?
#
loop_
_entity_poly.entity_id
_entity_poly.type
_entity_poly.pdbx_seq_one_letter_code
_entity_poly.pdbx_strand_id
1 'polypeptide(L)'
;MRDPRGFALKFYTEEGNLDLVCNNTPIFFIRDPILFPSFIHSQKRLPASHLKDANMVWDFFSLRPESLHMQTWLFSDRGIPNGYRFMNGYGSNTFANVNADGEITYVKYHFKTDQGIRNMPVDEAAFLAGADPDYANRDLFEAIEGGEFPSWTLYIQTMTPAQAKEHKFLAFDVTKVWPHGDFPLKEVGRLVLNQNPRNYFAEIEQLAFSPSHMVPGIAPSPDKMLQGRLFSYPDTLRHRLGKNYQQIPVNRPLKEPQTYQRDGAFVVNGNMGDALTFND
;
A
#
# COMPACT_ATOMS: atom_id res chain seq x y z
N MET A 1 7.05 -1.11 -17.88
CA MET A 1 5.94 -2.11 -17.87
C MET A 1 4.62 -1.45 -17.47
N ARG A 2 3.49 -1.85 -18.07
CA ARG A 2 2.14 -1.42 -17.65
C ARG A 2 1.70 -2.26 -16.45
N ASP A 3 1.41 -1.61 -15.33
CA ASP A 3 1.01 -2.26 -14.06
C ASP A 3 0.52 -1.17 -13.07
N PRO A 4 -0.28 -1.47 -12.03
CA PRO A 4 -0.35 -0.60 -10.86
C PRO A 4 1.03 -0.46 -10.23
N ARG A 5 1.25 0.62 -9.48
CA ARG A 5 2.46 0.80 -8.68
C ARG A 5 2.08 0.85 -7.21
N GLY A 6 2.80 0.10 -6.39
CA GLY A 6 2.71 0.22 -4.94
C GLY A 6 3.13 1.62 -4.49
N PHE A 7 2.48 2.12 -3.44
CA PHE A 7 2.83 3.36 -2.76
C PHE A 7 2.79 3.09 -1.24
N ALA A 8 3.73 2.31 -0.72
CA ALA A 8 3.70 1.91 0.68
C ALA A 8 4.44 2.92 1.56
N LEU A 9 3.79 3.39 2.63
CA LEU A 9 4.37 4.31 3.60
C LEU A 9 4.39 3.67 4.98
N LYS A 10 5.46 3.93 5.74
CA LYS A 10 5.60 3.62 7.16
C LYS A 10 5.89 4.92 7.89
N PHE A 11 5.00 5.30 8.78
CA PHE A 11 5.19 6.43 9.68
C PHE A 11 5.65 5.86 11.02
N TYR A 12 6.85 6.24 11.44
CA TYR A 12 7.36 5.96 12.77
C TYR A 12 6.76 6.99 13.74
N THR A 13 5.65 6.65 14.39
CA THR A 13 4.95 7.55 15.31
C THR A 13 5.40 7.31 16.75
N GLU A 14 5.00 8.20 17.66
CA GLU A 14 5.28 8.05 19.08
C GLU A 14 4.49 6.91 19.76
N GLU A 15 3.47 6.39 19.07
CA GLU A 15 2.54 5.35 19.56
C GLU A 15 2.67 4.04 18.77
N GLY A 16 3.68 3.94 17.90
CA GLY A 16 3.97 2.74 17.11
C GLY A 16 4.19 3.06 15.64
N ASN A 17 4.34 2.02 14.83
CA ASN A 17 4.43 2.18 13.38
C ASN A 17 3.02 2.18 12.79
N LEU A 18 2.71 3.21 12.00
CA LEU A 18 1.52 3.26 11.15
C LEU A 18 1.94 2.96 9.71
N ASP A 19 1.37 1.92 9.11
CA ASP A 19 1.61 1.60 7.71
C ASP A 19 0.40 1.90 6.83
N LEU A 20 0.55 2.83 5.90
CA LEU A 20 -0.41 3.07 4.83
C LEU A 20 0.08 2.39 3.56
N VAL A 21 -0.36 1.14 3.36
CA VAL A 21 0.03 0.32 2.22
C VAL A 21 -0.87 0.63 1.03
N CYS A 22 -0.52 1.70 0.31
CA CYS A 22 -1.32 2.30 -0.74
C CYS A 22 -0.91 1.80 -2.14
N ASN A 23 -1.65 2.22 -3.16
CA ASN A 23 -1.29 2.08 -4.57
C ASN A 23 -1.33 3.45 -5.26
N ASN A 24 -0.83 3.53 -6.49
CA ASN A 24 -1.01 4.70 -7.35
C ASN A 24 -2.43 4.81 -7.95
N THR A 25 -3.38 4.00 -7.46
CA THR A 25 -4.76 3.94 -7.93
C THR A 25 -5.75 4.07 -6.77
N PRO A 26 -6.85 4.83 -6.92
CA PRO A 26 -7.86 4.99 -5.85
C PRO A 26 -8.79 3.77 -5.72
N ILE A 27 -8.68 2.81 -6.63
CA ILE A 27 -9.53 1.63 -6.74
C ILE A 27 -8.70 0.38 -7.04
N PHE A 28 -9.30 -0.79 -6.91
CA PHE A 28 -8.67 -2.08 -7.19
C PHE A 28 -9.54 -2.98 -8.09
N PHE A 29 -8.96 -4.08 -8.60
CA PHE A 29 -9.63 -4.98 -9.55
C PHE A 29 -10.75 -5.82 -8.94
N ILE A 30 -10.63 -6.18 -7.68
CA ILE A 30 -11.55 -7.08 -6.99
C ILE A 30 -11.96 -6.47 -5.66
N ARG A 31 -13.14 -6.87 -5.17
CA ARG A 31 -13.75 -6.39 -3.93
C ARG A 31 -13.86 -7.43 -2.82
N ASP A 32 -13.45 -8.67 -3.09
CA ASP A 32 -13.47 -9.76 -2.11
C ASP A 32 -12.12 -10.49 -2.10
N PRO A 33 -11.45 -10.59 -0.94
CA PRO A 33 -10.07 -11.10 -0.86
C PRO A 33 -9.94 -12.57 -1.25
N ILE A 34 -11.03 -13.35 -1.25
CA ILE A 34 -10.98 -14.76 -1.68
C ILE A 34 -10.52 -14.91 -3.13
N LEU A 35 -10.79 -13.90 -3.97
CA LEU A 35 -10.37 -13.89 -5.37
C LEU A 35 -8.94 -13.40 -5.57
N PHE A 36 -8.26 -12.89 -4.53
CA PHE A 36 -6.94 -12.28 -4.66
C PHE A 36 -5.88 -13.27 -5.19
N PRO A 37 -5.76 -14.51 -4.69
CA PRO A 37 -4.82 -15.47 -5.27
C PRO A 37 -5.12 -15.78 -6.75
N SER A 38 -6.40 -15.98 -7.10
CA SER A 38 -6.81 -16.23 -8.50
C SER A 38 -6.47 -15.04 -9.41
N PHE A 39 -6.74 -13.82 -8.96
CA PHE A 39 -6.35 -12.61 -9.67
C PHE A 39 -4.83 -12.57 -9.87
N ILE A 40 -4.04 -12.72 -8.79
CA ILE A 40 -2.58 -12.64 -8.88
C ILE A 40 -1.99 -13.75 -9.77
N HIS A 41 -2.55 -14.96 -9.74
CA HIS A 41 -2.14 -16.03 -10.66
C HIS A 41 -2.41 -15.65 -12.12
N SER A 42 -3.59 -15.06 -12.41
CA SER A 42 -3.95 -14.62 -13.76
C SER A 42 -2.99 -13.56 -14.34
N GLN A 43 -2.33 -12.77 -13.48
CA GLN A 43 -1.38 -11.73 -13.89
C GLN A 43 0.08 -12.22 -13.96
N LYS A 44 0.35 -13.47 -13.58
CA LYS A 44 1.69 -14.07 -13.53
C LYS A 44 1.92 -14.99 -14.73
N ARG A 45 2.28 -16.24 -14.49
CA ARG A 45 2.83 -17.16 -15.49
C ARG A 45 2.01 -18.44 -15.51
N LEU A 46 1.79 -19.00 -16.69
CA LEU A 46 1.16 -20.31 -16.85
C LEU A 46 2.00 -21.39 -16.16
N PRO A 47 1.37 -22.38 -15.50
CA PRO A 47 2.12 -23.42 -14.79
C PRO A 47 3.03 -24.27 -15.67
N ALA A 48 2.59 -24.61 -16.89
CA ALA A 48 3.33 -25.51 -17.77
C ALA A 48 4.51 -24.84 -18.49
N SER A 49 4.30 -23.65 -19.05
CA SER A 49 5.30 -22.95 -19.88
C SER A 49 6.11 -21.91 -19.10
N HIS A 50 5.66 -21.52 -17.91
CA HIS A 50 6.22 -20.39 -17.16
C HIS A 50 6.21 -19.06 -17.93
N LEU A 51 5.34 -18.91 -18.93
CA LEU A 51 5.18 -17.68 -19.72
C LEU A 51 3.99 -16.86 -19.25
N LYS A 52 4.03 -15.53 -19.46
CA LYS A 52 2.82 -14.70 -19.38
C LYS A 52 1.86 -15.09 -20.49
N ASP A 53 0.57 -14.99 -20.22
CA ASP A 53 -0.47 -15.36 -21.17
C ASP A 53 -1.60 -14.32 -21.18
N ALA A 54 -1.84 -13.71 -22.34
CA ALA A 54 -2.86 -12.68 -22.47
C ALA A 54 -4.27 -13.25 -22.34
N ASN A 55 -4.48 -14.50 -22.80
CA ASN A 55 -5.78 -15.16 -22.68
C ASN A 55 -6.17 -15.37 -21.22
N MET A 56 -5.25 -15.85 -20.37
CA MET A 56 -5.45 -16.00 -18.93
C MET A 56 -5.78 -14.69 -18.22
N VAL A 57 -5.13 -13.59 -18.60
CA VAL A 57 -5.43 -12.24 -18.07
C VAL A 57 -6.85 -11.81 -18.45
N TRP A 58 -7.21 -11.92 -19.74
CA TRP A 58 -8.49 -11.46 -20.25
C TRP A 58 -9.66 -12.37 -19.89
N ASP A 59 -9.44 -13.67 -19.72
CA ASP A 59 -10.42 -14.62 -19.21
C ASP A 59 -10.85 -14.22 -17.79
N PHE A 60 -9.89 -13.97 -16.89
CA PHE A 60 -10.21 -13.48 -15.55
C PHE A 60 -10.95 -12.14 -15.59
N PHE A 61 -10.48 -11.17 -16.38
CA PHE A 61 -11.10 -9.84 -16.47
C PHE A 61 -12.52 -9.87 -17.04
N SER A 62 -12.75 -10.62 -18.11
CA SER A 62 -14.06 -10.69 -18.77
C SER A 62 -15.12 -11.38 -17.90
N LEU A 63 -14.70 -12.30 -17.03
CA LEU A 63 -15.57 -13.00 -16.07
C LEU A 63 -15.77 -12.25 -14.75
N ARG A 64 -15.11 -11.09 -14.57
CA ARG A 64 -15.14 -10.26 -13.35
C ARG A 64 -15.46 -8.81 -13.68
N PRO A 65 -16.73 -8.49 -13.99
CA PRO A 65 -17.12 -7.14 -14.41
C PRO A 65 -16.81 -6.06 -13.36
N GLU A 66 -16.69 -6.41 -12.08
CA GLU A 66 -16.25 -5.50 -11.02
C GLU A 66 -14.85 -4.88 -11.25
N SER A 67 -14.02 -5.55 -12.05
CA SER A 67 -12.66 -5.12 -12.36
C SER A 67 -12.58 -4.04 -13.44
N LEU A 68 -13.67 -3.78 -14.17
CA LEU A 68 -13.68 -2.87 -15.32
C LEU A 68 -13.17 -1.47 -14.99
N HIS A 69 -13.53 -0.92 -13.82
CA HIS A 69 -13.05 0.40 -13.40
C HIS A 69 -11.51 0.45 -13.30
N MET A 70 -10.90 -0.60 -12.73
CA MET A 70 -9.45 -0.70 -12.63
C MET A 70 -8.79 -1.03 -13.96
N GLN A 71 -9.44 -1.81 -14.82
CA GLN A 71 -8.96 -2.03 -16.19
C GLN A 71 -8.90 -0.72 -16.97
N THR A 72 -9.96 0.10 -16.94
CA THR A 72 -9.98 1.42 -17.59
C THR A 72 -8.84 2.31 -17.07
N TRP A 73 -8.58 2.31 -15.76
CA TRP A 73 -7.44 3.03 -15.20
C TRP A 73 -6.10 2.47 -15.69
N LEU A 74 -5.91 1.15 -15.61
CA LEU A 74 -4.67 0.47 -15.99
C LEU A 74 -4.34 0.67 -17.47
N PHE A 75 -5.33 0.68 -18.36
CA PHE A 75 -5.14 0.85 -19.80
C PHE A 75 -5.15 2.31 -20.27
N SER A 76 -5.42 3.26 -19.38
CA SER A 76 -5.15 4.69 -19.62
C SER A 76 -3.64 4.99 -19.59
N ASP A 77 -3.25 6.23 -19.87
CA ASP A 77 -1.86 6.69 -19.75
C ASP A 77 -1.28 6.44 -18.36
N ARG A 78 -2.12 6.50 -17.30
CA ARG A 78 -1.69 6.30 -15.91
C ARG A 78 -1.24 4.88 -15.58
N GLY A 79 -1.41 3.92 -16.49
CA GLY A 79 -0.87 2.57 -16.34
C GLY A 79 0.65 2.49 -16.44
N ILE A 80 1.31 3.54 -16.94
CA ILE A 80 2.76 3.61 -17.08
C ILE A 80 3.26 4.99 -16.59
N PRO A 81 3.29 5.23 -15.27
CA PRO A 81 3.82 6.48 -14.74
C PRO A 81 5.31 6.63 -15.11
N ASN A 82 5.73 7.86 -15.41
CA ASN A 82 7.10 8.17 -15.77
C ASN A 82 7.98 8.26 -14.51
N GLY A 83 8.32 7.12 -13.91
CA GLY A 83 9.00 7.07 -12.61
C GLY A 83 8.03 7.22 -11.43
N TYR A 84 8.52 6.97 -10.21
CA TYR A 84 7.67 6.98 -9.01
C TYR A 84 7.28 8.40 -8.56
N ARG A 85 8.08 9.41 -8.88
CA ARG A 85 7.89 10.79 -8.39
C ARG A 85 6.72 11.53 -9.02
N PHE A 86 6.21 11.04 -10.15
CA PHE A 86 5.18 11.70 -10.96
C PHE A 86 3.83 10.97 -10.93
N MET A 87 3.60 10.13 -9.91
CA MET A 87 2.33 9.47 -9.68
C MET A 87 1.74 9.87 -8.33
N ASN A 88 0.41 9.88 -8.24
CA ASN A 88 -0.26 9.99 -6.95
C ASN A 88 -0.13 8.68 -6.17
N GLY A 89 -0.36 8.74 -4.86
CA GLY A 89 -0.63 7.59 -3.99
C GLY A 89 -2.06 7.66 -3.43
N TYR A 90 -2.68 6.52 -3.16
CA TYR A 90 -4.04 6.43 -2.64
C TYR A 90 -4.19 5.24 -1.69
N GLY A 91 -4.85 5.47 -0.55
CA GLY A 91 -5.22 4.38 0.37
C GLY A 91 -6.05 3.27 -0.30
N SER A 92 -6.75 3.62 -1.39
CA SER A 92 -7.73 2.82 -2.14
C SER A 92 -8.91 2.40 -1.27
N ASN A 93 -8.67 1.59 -0.24
CA ASN A 93 -9.66 1.20 0.75
C ASN A 93 -10.19 2.40 1.54
N THR A 94 -11.39 2.23 2.08
CA THR A 94 -11.90 3.10 3.14
C THR A 94 -11.30 2.67 4.47
N PHE A 95 -10.88 3.64 5.29
CA PHE A 95 -10.44 3.46 6.67
C PHE A 95 -11.44 4.14 7.60
N ALA A 96 -11.28 3.97 8.91
CA ALA A 96 -11.99 4.70 9.93
C ALA A 96 -11.00 5.49 10.78
N ASN A 97 -11.31 6.74 11.07
CA ASN A 97 -10.67 7.51 12.12
C ASN A 97 -11.59 7.55 13.34
N VAL A 98 -11.01 7.41 14.53
CA VAL A 98 -11.71 7.42 15.80
C VAL A 98 -11.18 8.61 16.61
N ASN A 99 -12.05 9.54 17.01
CA ASN A 99 -11.63 10.67 17.84
C ASN A 99 -11.54 10.29 19.33
N ALA A 100 -11.16 11.24 20.19
CA ALA A 100 -11.00 11.02 21.63
C ALA A 100 -12.31 10.61 22.33
N ASP A 101 -13.47 10.98 21.77
CA ASP A 101 -14.80 10.62 22.28
C ASP A 101 -15.30 9.27 21.75
N GLY A 102 -14.49 8.57 20.94
CA GLY A 102 -14.85 7.28 20.33
C GLY A 102 -15.71 7.39 19.08
N GLU A 103 -15.90 8.58 18.53
CA GLU A 103 -16.72 8.80 17.34
C GLU A 103 -15.95 8.45 16.06
N ILE A 104 -16.63 7.74 15.15
CA ILE A 104 -16.06 7.24 13.91
C ILE A 104 -16.33 8.23 12.77
N THR A 105 -15.28 8.55 12.01
CA THR A 105 -15.37 9.16 10.67
C THR A 105 -14.67 8.25 9.67
N TYR A 106 -15.34 7.87 8.58
CA TYR A 106 -14.69 7.10 7.52
C TYR A 106 -13.83 7.99 6.65
N VAL A 107 -12.67 7.48 6.22
CA VAL A 107 -11.63 8.25 5.55
C VAL A 107 -11.09 7.53 4.32
N LYS A 108 -10.82 8.28 3.25
CA LYS A 108 -9.95 7.85 2.14
C LYS A 108 -8.75 8.79 2.04
N TYR A 109 -7.56 8.21 1.96
CA TYR A 109 -6.28 8.93 1.85
C TYR A 109 -5.87 9.15 0.39
N HIS A 110 -5.43 10.38 0.07
CA HIS A 110 -4.97 10.79 -1.24
C HIS A 110 -3.65 11.55 -1.14
N PHE A 111 -2.55 10.98 -1.64
CA PHE A 111 -1.25 11.63 -1.75
C PHE A 111 -1.11 12.18 -3.18
N LYS A 112 -1.20 13.50 -3.36
CA LYS A 112 -1.09 14.14 -4.67
C LYS A 112 0.36 14.53 -4.93
N THR A 113 0.92 14.10 -6.06
CA THR A 113 2.28 14.46 -6.47
C THR A 113 2.40 15.96 -6.67
N ASP A 114 3.40 16.58 -6.06
CA ASP A 114 3.68 18.02 -6.21
C ASP A 114 4.51 18.32 -7.48
N GLN A 115 5.02 17.27 -8.16
CA GLN A 115 5.82 17.31 -9.39
C GLN A 115 4.94 17.37 -10.66
N GLY A 116 3.64 17.17 -10.50
CA GLY A 116 2.70 16.98 -11.59
C GLY A 116 2.73 15.56 -12.16
N ILE A 117 1.60 15.12 -12.70
CA ILE A 117 1.45 13.77 -13.22
C ILE A 117 2.11 13.65 -14.59
N ARG A 118 3.00 12.66 -14.75
CA ARG A 118 3.67 12.35 -16.01
C ARG A 118 3.61 10.84 -16.27
N ASN A 119 3.35 10.48 -17.52
CA ASN A 119 3.25 9.09 -17.96
C ASN A 119 4.15 8.86 -19.18
N MET A 120 4.59 7.62 -19.38
CA MET A 120 5.39 7.24 -20.55
C MET A 120 4.49 6.75 -21.69
N PRO A 121 4.78 7.15 -22.95
CA PRO A 121 4.31 6.45 -24.14
C PRO A 121 4.67 4.96 -24.08
N VAL A 122 3.83 4.11 -24.70
CA VAL A 122 4.01 2.66 -24.67
C VAL A 122 5.33 2.22 -25.30
N ASP A 123 5.72 2.82 -26.42
CA ASP A 123 6.95 2.47 -27.15
C ASP A 123 8.22 2.87 -26.37
N GLU A 124 8.20 4.04 -25.73
CA GLU A 124 9.28 4.48 -24.84
C GLU A 124 9.42 3.55 -23.63
N ALA A 125 8.30 3.19 -23.01
CA ALA A 125 8.29 2.27 -21.89
C ALA A 125 8.75 0.85 -22.27
N ALA A 126 8.50 0.42 -23.50
CA ALA A 126 8.99 -0.86 -24.03
C ALA A 126 10.50 -0.82 -24.29
N PHE A 127 11.00 0.29 -24.86
CA PHE A 127 12.44 0.51 -25.02
C PHE A 127 13.17 0.51 -23.68
N LEU A 128 12.70 1.31 -22.71
CA LEU A 128 13.32 1.40 -21.39
C LEU A 128 13.25 0.07 -20.63
N ALA A 129 12.22 -0.75 -20.83
CA ALA A 129 12.15 -2.07 -20.20
C ALA A 129 13.32 -3.00 -20.61
N GLY A 130 13.94 -2.76 -21.77
CA GLY A 130 15.16 -3.46 -22.20
C GLY A 130 16.45 -2.68 -21.90
N ALA A 131 16.44 -1.36 -22.10
CA ALA A 131 17.64 -0.53 -22.00
C ALA A 131 18.01 -0.14 -20.55
N ASP A 132 17.01 0.09 -19.68
CA ASP A 132 17.19 0.40 -18.26
C ASP A 132 16.00 -0.15 -17.45
N PRO A 133 15.99 -1.47 -17.14
CA PRO A 133 14.90 -2.08 -16.40
C PRO A 133 14.68 -1.48 -15.01
N ASP A 134 15.68 -0.77 -14.48
CA ASP A 134 15.68 -0.11 -13.18
C ASP A 134 15.35 1.39 -13.24
N TYR A 135 14.89 1.89 -14.41
CA TYR A 135 14.63 3.32 -14.66
C TYR A 135 13.97 4.06 -13.49
N ALA A 136 12.87 3.53 -12.95
CA ALA A 136 12.12 4.20 -11.89
C ALA A 136 12.88 4.23 -10.55
N ASN A 137 13.70 3.22 -10.26
CA ASN A 137 14.57 3.19 -9.08
C ASN A 137 15.73 4.19 -9.25
N ARG A 138 16.34 4.22 -10.45
CA ARG A 138 17.41 5.17 -10.79
C ARG A 138 16.92 6.62 -10.68
N ASP A 139 15.79 6.94 -11.29
CA ASP A 139 15.16 8.26 -11.23
C ASP A 139 14.96 8.73 -9.78
N LEU A 140 14.39 7.88 -8.92
CA LEU A 140 14.15 8.23 -7.52
C LEU A 140 15.46 8.42 -6.74
N PHE A 141 16.41 7.51 -6.92
CA PHE A 141 17.70 7.56 -6.23
C PHE A 141 18.49 8.82 -6.61
N GLU A 142 18.67 9.07 -7.91
CA GLU A 142 19.42 10.21 -8.44
C GLU A 142 18.76 11.55 -8.09
N ALA A 143 17.42 11.62 -8.08
CA ALA A 143 16.71 12.81 -7.63
C ALA A 143 17.00 13.14 -6.16
N ILE A 144 17.01 12.13 -5.28
CA ILE A 144 17.31 12.33 -3.86
C ILE A 144 18.79 12.69 -3.66
N GLU A 145 19.73 12.02 -4.32
CA GLU A 145 21.15 12.37 -4.26
C GLU A 145 21.42 13.80 -4.78
N GLY A 146 20.68 14.22 -5.81
CA GLY A 146 20.78 15.56 -6.40
C GLY A 146 20.08 16.67 -5.60
N GLY A 147 19.42 16.35 -4.49
CA GLY A 147 18.67 17.32 -3.68
C GLY A 147 17.29 17.70 -4.25
N GLU A 148 16.84 17.04 -5.32
CA GLU A 148 15.50 17.20 -5.92
C GLU A 148 14.46 16.35 -5.18
N PHE A 149 14.29 16.61 -3.89
CA PHE A 149 13.47 15.81 -3.00
C PHE A 149 11.99 15.75 -3.45
N PRO A 150 11.48 14.57 -3.85
CA PRO A 150 10.09 14.49 -4.24
C PRO A 150 9.16 14.64 -3.04
N SER A 151 8.04 15.34 -3.27
CA SER A 151 6.99 15.55 -2.27
C SER A 151 5.58 15.25 -2.78
N TRP A 152 4.70 14.95 -1.83
CA TRP A 152 3.28 14.75 -2.05
C TRP A 152 2.47 15.47 -0.99
N THR A 153 1.43 16.19 -1.40
CA THR A 153 0.43 16.75 -0.49
C THR A 153 -0.61 15.69 -0.13
N LEU A 154 -0.79 15.43 1.17
CA LEU A 154 -1.80 14.53 1.70
C LEU A 154 -3.13 15.25 1.85
N TYR A 155 -4.15 14.64 1.24
CA TYR A 155 -5.55 14.99 1.40
C TYR A 155 -6.36 13.81 1.93
N ILE A 156 -7.48 14.11 2.57
CA ILE A 156 -8.49 13.13 2.97
C ILE A 156 -9.86 13.49 2.42
N GLN A 157 -10.64 12.46 2.09
CA GLN A 157 -12.10 12.57 2.05
C GLN A 157 -12.67 12.01 3.35
N THR A 158 -13.77 12.57 3.84
CA THR A 158 -14.41 12.14 5.09
C THR A 158 -15.89 11.83 4.86
N MET A 159 -16.38 10.75 5.44
CA MET A 159 -17.78 10.32 5.37
C MET A 159 -18.27 9.91 6.77
N THR A 160 -19.42 10.42 7.21
CA THR A 160 -19.99 10.03 8.51
C THR A 160 -20.60 8.63 8.45
N PRO A 161 -20.80 7.95 9.60
CA PRO A 161 -21.51 6.66 9.62
C PRO A 161 -22.93 6.72 9.04
N ALA A 162 -23.63 7.85 9.23
CA ALA A 162 -24.96 8.07 8.64
C ALA A 162 -24.88 8.13 7.10
N GLN A 163 -23.96 8.92 6.54
CA GLN A 163 -23.73 8.98 5.09
C GLN A 163 -23.30 7.63 4.52
N ALA A 164 -22.44 6.89 5.22
CA ALA A 164 -22.00 5.57 4.79
C ALA A 164 -23.16 4.56 4.74
N LYS A 165 -24.16 4.68 5.61
CA LYS A 165 -25.37 3.85 5.58
C LYS A 165 -26.23 4.13 4.34
N GLU A 166 -26.34 5.39 3.95
CA GLU A 166 -27.06 5.83 2.74
C GLU A 166 -26.32 5.42 1.45
N HIS A 167 -24.98 5.45 1.48
CA HIS A 167 -24.10 5.15 0.34
C HIS A 167 -23.38 3.79 0.48
N LYS A 168 -24.01 2.78 1.08
CA LYS A 168 -23.35 1.53 1.52
C LYS A 168 -22.43 0.87 0.49
N PHE A 169 -22.84 0.84 -0.79
CA PHE A 169 -22.02 0.26 -1.86
C PHE A 169 -20.81 1.11 -2.27
N LEU A 170 -20.89 2.44 -2.15
CA LEU A 170 -19.75 3.33 -2.41
C LEU A 170 -18.81 3.40 -1.21
N ALA A 171 -19.34 3.27 0.00
CA ALA A 171 -18.59 3.46 1.23
C ALA A 171 -17.46 2.45 1.40
N PHE A 172 -17.67 1.17 1.08
CA PHE A 172 -16.72 0.08 1.43
C PHE A 172 -16.39 -0.89 0.28
N ASP A 173 -16.76 -0.58 -0.96
CA ASP A 173 -16.33 -1.34 -2.13
C ASP A 173 -15.10 -0.67 -2.76
N VAL A 174 -13.93 -1.31 -2.65
CA VAL A 174 -12.67 -0.78 -3.20
C VAL A 174 -12.66 -0.64 -4.73
N THR A 175 -13.66 -1.17 -5.44
CA THR A 175 -13.83 -0.94 -6.89
C THR A 175 -14.53 0.41 -7.19
N LYS A 176 -14.86 1.19 -6.16
CA LYS A 176 -15.60 2.46 -6.24
C LYS A 176 -14.82 3.60 -5.59
N VAL A 177 -14.94 4.78 -6.18
CA VAL A 177 -14.44 6.04 -5.60
C VAL A 177 -15.58 6.79 -4.91
N TRP A 178 -15.23 7.66 -3.96
CA TRP A 178 -16.16 8.65 -3.44
C TRP A 178 -16.10 9.89 -4.33
N PRO A 179 -17.22 10.32 -4.95
CA PRO A 179 -17.22 11.50 -5.80
C PRO A 179 -16.71 12.73 -5.03
N HIS A 180 -15.78 13.48 -5.61
CA HIS A 180 -15.23 14.67 -4.95
C HIS A 180 -16.27 15.79 -4.77
N GLY A 181 -17.34 15.81 -5.58
CA GLY A 181 -18.45 16.75 -5.41
C GLY A 181 -19.24 16.53 -4.12
N ASP A 182 -19.39 15.26 -3.71
CA ASP A 182 -20.10 14.88 -2.49
C ASP A 182 -19.17 14.87 -1.27
N PHE A 183 -17.93 14.44 -1.48
CA PHE A 183 -16.91 14.31 -0.43
C PHE A 183 -15.62 15.03 -0.88
N PRO A 184 -15.52 16.36 -0.71
CA PRO A 184 -14.37 17.12 -1.16
C PRO A 184 -13.09 16.73 -0.42
N LEU A 185 -11.95 16.96 -1.10
CA LEU A 185 -10.63 16.76 -0.51
C LEU A 185 -10.34 17.83 0.54
N LYS A 186 -9.84 17.41 1.70
CA LYS A 186 -9.36 18.26 2.78
C LYS A 186 -7.86 18.03 2.95
N GLU A 187 -7.07 19.08 2.86
CA GLU A 187 -5.62 19.00 3.05
C GLU A 187 -5.27 18.66 4.50
N VAL A 188 -4.23 17.86 4.70
CA VAL A 188 -3.76 17.42 6.02
C VAL A 188 -2.28 17.78 6.24
N GLY A 189 -1.43 17.58 5.24
CA GLY A 189 0.00 17.81 5.38
C GLY A 189 0.79 17.40 4.13
N ARG A 190 2.11 17.30 4.25
CA ARG A 190 3.02 17.01 3.14
C ARG A 190 4.02 15.91 3.49
N LEU A 191 4.17 14.95 2.59
CA LEU A 191 5.21 13.92 2.59
C LEU A 191 6.38 14.38 1.72
N VAL A 192 7.62 14.18 2.18
CA VAL A 192 8.83 14.46 1.40
C VAL A 192 9.78 13.27 1.54
N LEU A 193 10.34 12.76 0.44
CA LEU A 193 11.41 11.77 0.47
C LEU A 193 12.74 12.50 0.26
N ASN A 194 13.60 12.48 1.28
CA ASN A 194 14.83 13.28 1.31
C ASN A 194 16.09 12.48 1.65
N GLN A 195 15.98 11.15 1.71
CA GLN A 195 17.09 10.29 2.08
C GLN A 195 16.99 8.94 1.37
N ASN A 196 18.09 8.53 0.74
CA ASN A 196 18.24 7.19 0.17
C ASN A 196 18.59 6.15 1.24
N PRO A 197 18.21 4.88 1.05
CA PRO A 197 18.64 3.79 1.92
C PRO A 197 20.15 3.62 1.86
N ARG A 198 20.80 3.27 2.97
CA ARG A 198 22.25 2.99 2.97
C ARG A 198 22.55 1.59 2.43
N ASN A 199 21.67 0.63 2.73
CA ASN A 199 21.73 -0.71 2.19
C ASN A 199 20.34 -1.15 1.71
N TYR A 200 20.19 -1.32 0.40
CA TYR A 200 18.91 -1.69 -0.20
C TYR A 200 18.33 -2.99 0.37
N PHE A 201 19.15 -4.02 0.56
CA PHE A 201 18.65 -5.30 1.07
C PHE A 201 18.17 -5.18 2.52
N ALA A 202 18.94 -4.50 3.37
CA ALA A 202 18.62 -4.32 4.79
C ALA A 202 17.43 -3.39 5.04
N GLU A 203 17.29 -2.34 4.24
CA GLU A 203 16.34 -1.25 4.51
C GLU A 203 15.12 -1.26 3.56
N ILE A 204 15.22 -1.85 2.37
CA ILE A 204 14.13 -1.91 1.40
C ILE A 204 13.61 -3.33 1.22
N GLU A 205 14.48 -4.30 0.88
CA GLU A 205 14.02 -5.67 0.64
C GLU A 205 13.47 -6.32 1.93
N GLN A 206 14.11 -6.07 3.08
CA GLN A 206 13.64 -6.56 4.38
C GLN A 206 12.58 -5.66 5.05
N LEU A 207 12.16 -4.58 4.40
CA LEU A 207 11.08 -3.74 4.91
C LEU A 207 9.77 -4.53 4.93
N ALA A 208 9.02 -4.38 6.02
CA ALA A 208 7.80 -5.10 6.30
C ALA A 208 6.65 -4.12 6.52
N PHE A 209 5.84 -3.94 5.47
CA PHE A 209 4.59 -3.19 5.55
C PHE A 209 3.44 -4.11 5.91
N SER A 210 2.54 -3.68 6.78
CA SER A 210 1.26 -4.37 7.02
C SER A 210 0.13 -3.37 7.24
N PRO A 211 -1.01 -3.46 6.53
CA PRO A 211 -2.19 -2.65 6.83
C PRO A 211 -2.74 -2.85 8.25
N SER A 212 -2.33 -3.92 8.95
CA SER A 212 -2.66 -4.14 10.36
C SER A 212 -1.80 -3.32 11.33
N HIS A 213 -0.71 -2.70 10.87
CA HIS A 213 0.07 -1.75 11.66
C HIS A 213 -0.67 -0.42 11.69
N MET A 214 -1.55 -0.28 12.67
CA MET A 214 -2.33 0.92 12.94
C MET A 214 -1.97 1.47 14.31
N VAL A 215 -2.27 2.75 14.53
CA VAL A 215 -2.03 3.47 15.78
C VAL A 215 -3.37 4.01 16.31
N PRO A 216 -3.47 4.39 17.60
CA PRO A 216 -4.68 5.00 18.15
C PRO A 216 -5.26 6.09 17.24
N GLY A 217 -6.58 6.05 17.07
CA GLY A 217 -7.31 6.96 16.20
C GLY A 217 -7.39 6.56 14.72
N ILE A 218 -6.70 5.51 14.27
CA ILE A 218 -6.86 4.93 12.92
C ILE A 218 -7.26 3.45 13.06
N ALA A 219 -8.32 3.07 12.35
CA ALA A 219 -8.94 1.76 12.41
C ALA A 219 -9.34 1.25 11.01
N PRO A 220 -9.50 -0.08 10.82
CA PRO A 220 -9.97 -0.61 9.56
C PRO A 220 -11.48 -0.38 9.39
N SER A 221 -11.93 -0.22 8.14
CA SER A 221 -13.36 -0.24 7.82
C SER A 221 -13.86 -1.66 7.49
N PRO A 222 -15.18 -1.86 7.31
CA PRO A 222 -15.75 -3.13 6.84
C PRO A 222 -15.45 -3.51 5.37
N ASP A 223 -14.58 -2.77 4.67
CA ASP A 223 -14.13 -3.13 3.32
C ASP A 223 -13.48 -4.52 3.35
N LYS A 224 -14.09 -5.49 2.65
CA LYS A 224 -13.67 -6.89 2.66
C LYS A 224 -12.22 -7.06 2.19
N MET A 225 -11.79 -6.30 1.19
CA MET A 225 -10.41 -6.36 0.71
C MET A 225 -9.46 -5.90 1.80
N LEU A 226 -9.78 -4.79 2.49
CA LEU A 226 -8.98 -4.34 3.62
C LEU A 226 -8.90 -5.41 4.71
N GLN A 227 -10.04 -6.00 5.09
CA GLN A 227 -10.12 -7.05 6.10
C GLN A 227 -9.21 -8.26 5.77
N GLY A 228 -9.22 -8.74 4.53
CA GLY A 228 -8.32 -9.82 4.11
C GLY A 228 -6.82 -9.44 4.14
N ARG A 229 -6.52 -8.16 3.92
CA ARG A 229 -5.15 -7.63 3.97
C ARG A 229 -4.60 -7.53 5.40
N LEU A 230 -5.46 -7.33 6.40
CA LEU A 230 -5.05 -7.29 7.81
C LEU A 230 -4.39 -8.60 8.26
N PHE A 231 -4.84 -9.73 7.69
CA PHE A 231 -4.27 -11.06 7.97
C PHE A 231 -3.10 -11.43 7.04
N SER A 232 -3.29 -11.25 5.72
CA SER A 232 -2.36 -11.83 4.73
C SER A 232 -0.95 -11.25 4.76
N TYR A 233 -0.80 -9.97 5.08
CA TYR A 233 0.52 -9.33 5.16
C TYR A 233 1.37 -9.89 6.31
N PRO A 234 0.94 -9.85 7.58
CA PRO A 234 1.76 -10.37 8.67
C PRO A 234 2.01 -11.88 8.55
N ASP A 235 1.09 -12.65 7.96
CA ASP A 235 1.31 -14.06 7.62
C ASP A 235 2.46 -14.23 6.62
N THR A 236 2.40 -13.52 5.48
CA THR A 236 3.44 -13.54 4.45
C THR A 236 4.79 -13.06 5.00
N LEU A 237 4.81 -12.03 5.85
CA LEU A 237 6.03 -11.48 6.44
C LEU A 237 6.74 -12.50 7.36
N ARG A 238 5.98 -13.28 8.15
CA ARG A 238 6.57 -14.34 8.99
C ARG A 238 7.21 -15.45 8.16
N HIS A 239 6.64 -15.77 7.00
CA HIS A 239 7.24 -16.73 6.08
C HIS A 239 8.49 -16.15 5.38
N ARG A 240 8.38 -14.92 4.86
CA ARG A 240 9.41 -14.26 4.05
C ARG A 240 10.65 -13.84 4.85
N LEU A 241 10.44 -13.30 6.06
CA LEU A 241 11.49 -12.66 6.87
C LEU A 241 11.70 -13.35 8.23
N GLY A 242 10.92 -14.39 8.54
CA GLY A 242 10.97 -15.10 9.81
C GLY A 242 10.07 -14.47 10.89
N LYS A 243 9.83 -15.22 11.98
CA LYS A 243 8.91 -14.83 13.06
C LYS A 243 9.30 -13.52 13.77
N ASN A 244 10.60 -13.21 13.79
CA ASN A 244 11.19 -12.06 14.47
C ASN A 244 11.52 -10.90 13.51
N TYR A 245 10.89 -10.83 12.33
CA TYR A 245 11.16 -9.77 11.33
C TYR A 245 11.01 -8.33 11.86
N GLN A 246 10.22 -8.15 12.91
CA GLN A 246 10.04 -6.85 13.59
C GLN A 246 11.32 -6.37 14.32
N GLN A 247 12.29 -7.25 14.57
CA GLN A 247 13.60 -6.90 15.15
C GLN A 247 14.56 -6.31 14.10
N ILE A 248 14.28 -6.47 12.81
CA ILE A 248 15.07 -5.85 11.73
C ILE A 248 14.95 -4.32 11.87
N PRO A 249 16.07 -3.54 11.83
CA PRO A 249 16.06 -2.12 12.20
C PRO A 249 14.98 -1.28 11.51
N VAL A 250 14.75 -1.46 10.22
CA VAL A 250 13.76 -0.69 9.45
C VAL A 250 12.30 -1.05 9.79
N ASN A 251 12.07 -2.11 10.56
CA ASN A 251 10.73 -2.53 10.99
C ASN A 251 10.44 -2.17 12.45
N ARG A 252 11.46 -1.73 13.21
CA ARG A 252 11.30 -1.40 14.62
C ARG A 252 10.53 -0.09 14.80
N PRO A 253 9.62 0.00 15.79
CA PRO A 253 9.04 1.27 16.22
C PRO A 253 10.09 2.15 16.93
N LEU A 254 9.79 3.45 17.09
CA LEU A 254 10.68 4.38 17.80
C LEU A 254 10.86 4.02 19.29
N LYS A 255 9.80 3.49 19.91
CA LYS A 255 9.79 3.02 21.29
C LYS A 255 9.70 1.51 21.30
N GLU A 256 10.53 0.86 22.11
CA GLU A 256 10.49 -0.60 22.25
C GLU A 256 9.09 -1.08 22.69
N PRO A 257 8.48 -2.01 21.96
CA PRO A 257 7.15 -2.50 22.30
C PRO A 257 7.22 -3.38 23.55
N GLN A 258 6.27 -3.19 24.46
CA GLN A 258 6.01 -4.14 25.54
C GLN A 258 5.12 -5.25 25.01
N THR A 259 5.68 -6.45 24.82
CA THR A 259 5.01 -7.60 24.21
C THR A 259 5.31 -8.87 25.00
N TYR A 260 4.49 -9.91 24.84
CA TYR A 260 4.75 -11.24 25.40
C TYR A 260 5.38 -12.22 24.39
N GLN A 261 5.71 -11.76 23.17
CA GLN A 261 6.35 -12.60 22.16
C GLN A 261 7.78 -12.98 22.58
N ARG A 262 8.03 -14.30 22.75
CA ARG A 262 9.34 -14.87 23.11
C ARG A 262 9.86 -15.82 22.05
N ASP A 263 11.17 -16.08 22.10
CA ASP A 263 11.90 -17.10 21.34
C ASP A 263 11.79 -16.92 19.81
N GLY A 264 11.79 -18.03 19.07
CA GLY A 264 11.78 -18.06 17.62
C GLY A 264 13.16 -17.91 16.98
N ALA A 265 13.26 -18.30 15.71
CA ALA A 265 14.51 -18.20 14.95
C ALA A 265 15.00 -16.73 14.91
N PHE A 266 16.32 -16.56 15.05
CA PHE A 266 16.99 -15.26 15.00
C PHE A 266 16.43 -14.21 15.97
N VAL A 267 16.03 -14.62 17.17
CA VAL A 267 15.80 -13.68 18.28
C VAL A 267 17.16 -13.10 18.72
N VAL A 268 17.32 -11.78 18.66
CA VAL A 268 18.62 -11.12 18.92
C VAL A 268 18.51 -9.92 19.87
N ASN A 269 17.30 -9.59 20.32
CA ASN A 269 17.01 -8.46 21.21
C ASN A 269 17.11 -8.82 22.72
N GLY A 270 17.73 -9.94 23.07
CA GLY A 270 17.84 -10.42 24.46
C GLY A 270 16.59 -11.11 25.01
N ASN A 271 15.52 -11.26 24.21
CA ASN A 271 14.33 -12.05 24.53
C ASN A 271 13.67 -11.67 25.87
N MET A 272 13.75 -10.38 26.25
CA MET A 272 13.21 -9.82 27.51
C MET A 272 13.72 -10.50 28.80
N GLY A 273 14.90 -11.13 28.77
CA GLY A 273 15.57 -11.66 29.96
C GLY A 273 14.69 -12.58 30.81
N ASP A 274 14.68 -12.36 32.12
CA ASP A 274 13.96 -13.13 33.15
C ASP A 274 12.53 -12.62 33.43
N ALA A 275 12.03 -11.64 32.67
CA ALA A 275 10.67 -11.14 32.86
C ALA A 275 9.63 -12.26 32.67
N LEU A 276 8.50 -12.17 33.38
CA LEU A 276 7.39 -13.13 33.27
C LEU A 276 6.83 -13.19 31.83
N THR A 277 6.33 -14.36 31.44
CA THR A 277 5.90 -14.67 30.07
C THR A 277 4.37 -14.69 29.89
N PHE A 278 3.62 -14.30 30.91
CA PHE A 278 2.17 -14.22 30.91
C PHE A 278 1.70 -12.96 31.67
N ASN A 279 0.44 -12.58 31.46
CA ASN A 279 -0.26 -11.58 32.26
C ASN A 279 -1.49 -12.24 32.90
N ASP A 280 -1.84 -11.82 34.12
CA ASP A 280 -3.07 -12.21 34.81
C ASP A 280 -4.27 -11.35 34.36
#